data_AF-A0AAN8C0B0-F1
#
_entry.id   AF-A0AAN8C0B0-F1
#
_cell.length_a   1.000
_cell.length_b   1.000
_cell.length_c   1.000
_cell.angle_alpha   90.00
_cell.angle_beta   90.00
_cell.angle_gamma   90.00
#
_symmetry.space_group_name_H-M   'P 1'
#
loop_
_entity.id
_entity.type
_entity.pdbx_description
1 polymer ?
#
loop_
_entity_poly.entity_id
_entity_poly.type
_entity_poly.pdbx_seq_one_letter_code
_entity_poly.pdbx_strand_id
1 'polypeptide(L)'
;MRLLSTTCGLERGEIQGSKHMSVMMHFLFLLAAVLSCHGCPDKCLCFSQTVKCQNQDLDAIPHSLPANTKFLFVTGNNISHIGVDSFPTSLEMLTDLYLSGNQMETVDAMVFDNLPNLVRLDLSNNDIQTFSGRAFLLENKVQLLNLSRSFHNHSSMDVLQSVLQSGNLVQLTALDLSNNDLVILPDDIFNSLFSLVTLSLQNSSIISIQNGTLRAPPLLELDLRDNSLRDLPATSREEFDLKPALLVRLSGNPWRCDCFIDDMLLWLKNSTQVVDVHNLTCSDPKALRHQPLLQLDPARLKCLGNMKGVLETSYVFLGLVLALIGVIFLLVLYLNRKGIKRWMYNIRDACRDHMEGYHYRYEINSDPRLANLSINSDV
;
A
#
# COMPACT_ATOMS: atom_id res chain seq x y z
N MET A 1 -26.18 -37.87 -18.75
CA MET A 1 -27.41 -38.60 -18.33
C MET A 1 -28.48 -37.55 -18.08
N ARG A 2 -29.67 -37.75 -18.65
CA ARG A 2 -30.67 -36.73 -19.02
C ARG A 2 -31.35 -35.98 -17.84
N LEU A 3 -31.61 -34.70 -18.08
CA LEU A 3 -32.81 -33.89 -17.80
C LEU A 3 -33.51 -34.05 -16.44
N LEU A 4 -33.43 -33.00 -15.62
CA LEU A 4 -34.57 -32.47 -14.87
C LEU A 4 -34.60 -30.95 -15.05
N SER A 5 -35.27 -30.54 -16.13
CA SER A 5 -35.91 -29.24 -16.21
C SER A 5 -36.98 -29.20 -15.12
N THR A 6 -36.86 -28.30 -14.15
CA THR A 6 -37.99 -27.95 -13.28
C THR A 6 -38.84 -26.94 -14.03
N THR A 7 -39.58 -27.42 -15.03
CA THR A 7 -40.92 -26.88 -15.25
C THR A 7 -41.69 -27.08 -13.95
N CYS A 8 -42.32 -26.02 -13.46
CA CYS A 8 -43.23 -26.05 -12.33
C CYS A 8 -44.21 -27.23 -12.50
N GLY A 9 -44.01 -28.28 -11.71
CA GLY A 9 -44.76 -29.52 -11.82
C GLY A 9 -46.16 -29.31 -11.30
N LEU A 10 -47.11 -29.14 -12.22
CA LEU A 10 -48.49 -29.58 -11.99
C LEU A 10 -48.43 -31.11 -11.78
N GLU A 11 -48.46 -31.57 -10.52
CA GLU A 11 -48.81 -32.96 -10.26
C GLU A 11 -50.27 -33.16 -10.63
N ARG A 12 -50.49 -33.90 -11.72
CA ARG A 12 -51.80 -34.39 -12.15
C ARG A 12 -52.20 -35.54 -11.22
N GLY A 13 -52.67 -35.20 -10.02
CA GLY A 13 -53.45 -36.12 -9.20
C GLY A 13 -54.83 -36.30 -9.84
N GLU A 14 -55.16 -37.53 -10.25
CA GLU A 14 -56.51 -37.92 -10.62
C GLU A 14 -57.47 -37.69 -9.44
N ILE A 15 -58.22 -36.60 -9.47
CA ILE A 15 -59.40 -36.42 -8.62
C ILE A 15 -60.62 -36.64 -9.50
N GLN A 16 -61.09 -37.88 -9.44
CA GLN A 16 -62.40 -38.26 -9.94
C GLN A 16 -63.46 -37.70 -8.98
N GLY A 17 -64.06 -36.55 -9.32
CA GLY A 17 -65.29 -36.10 -8.66
C GLY A 17 -65.50 -34.59 -8.55
N SER A 18 -66.66 -34.15 -9.03
CA SER A 18 -67.32 -32.85 -8.83
C SER A 18 -66.83 -31.64 -9.65
N LYS A 19 -67.53 -31.42 -10.78
CA LYS A 19 -67.55 -30.17 -11.55
C LYS A 19 -68.22 -29.06 -10.73
N HIS A 20 -67.45 -28.19 -10.09
CA HIS A 20 -67.74 -26.75 -9.94
C HIS A 20 -66.64 -26.08 -9.13
N MET A 21 -65.52 -25.76 -9.78
CA MET A 21 -64.57 -24.80 -9.23
C MET A 21 -64.81 -23.45 -9.91
N SER A 22 -65.21 -22.44 -9.15
CA SER A 22 -65.52 -21.11 -9.66
C SER A 22 -64.31 -20.51 -10.40
N VAL A 23 -64.55 -19.87 -11.55
CA VAL A 23 -63.55 -19.15 -12.35
C VAL A 23 -62.75 -18.17 -11.48
N MET A 24 -63.37 -17.60 -10.45
CA MET A 24 -62.74 -16.72 -9.46
C MET A 24 -61.65 -17.43 -8.64
N MET A 25 -61.79 -18.72 -8.35
CA MET A 25 -60.84 -19.50 -7.56
C MET A 25 -59.63 -19.94 -8.39
N HIS A 26 -59.80 -20.19 -9.70
CA HIS A 26 -58.67 -20.34 -10.64
C HIS A 26 -57.94 -19.01 -10.86
N PHE A 27 -58.67 -17.90 -10.96
CA PHE A 27 -58.08 -16.57 -11.10
C PHE A 27 -57.32 -16.14 -9.84
N LEU A 28 -57.83 -16.47 -8.65
CA LEU A 28 -57.14 -16.28 -7.36
C LEU A 28 -55.91 -17.17 -7.22
N PHE A 29 -55.93 -18.42 -7.71
CA PHE A 29 -54.76 -19.30 -7.71
C PHE A 29 -53.69 -18.84 -8.71
N LEU A 30 -54.09 -18.37 -9.89
CA LEU A 30 -53.20 -17.76 -10.88
C LEU A 30 -52.65 -16.41 -10.38
N LEU A 31 -53.47 -15.57 -9.74
CA LEU A 31 -52.98 -14.36 -9.07
C LEU A 31 -52.02 -14.72 -7.95
N ALA A 32 -52.32 -15.70 -7.09
CA ALA A 32 -51.44 -16.11 -5.99
C ALA A 32 -50.12 -16.69 -6.50
N ALA A 33 -50.13 -17.43 -7.61
CA ALA A 33 -48.92 -17.94 -8.27
C ALA A 33 -48.10 -16.82 -8.94
N VAL A 34 -48.76 -15.78 -9.48
CA VAL A 34 -48.11 -14.59 -10.07
C VAL A 34 -47.60 -13.63 -8.99
N LEU A 35 -48.27 -13.53 -7.84
CA LEU A 35 -47.85 -12.72 -6.69
C LEU A 35 -46.72 -13.37 -5.87
N SER A 36 -46.47 -14.67 -6.02
CA SER A 36 -45.49 -15.42 -5.21
C SER A 36 -44.26 -15.90 -5.99
N CYS A 37 -44.08 -15.48 -7.23
CA CYS A 37 -42.95 -15.90 -8.06
C CYS A 37 -42.15 -14.68 -8.55
N HIS A 38 -41.42 -14.00 -7.66
CA HIS A 38 -40.19 -13.34 -8.09
C HIS A 38 -39.18 -14.48 -8.34
N GLY A 39 -39.14 -14.92 -9.60
CA GLY A 39 -38.36 -16.08 -10.01
C GLY A 39 -36.89 -15.94 -9.62
N CYS A 40 -36.28 -17.05 -9.21
CA CYS A 40 -34.85 -17.11 -9.01
C CYS A 40 -34.13 -16.72 -10.31
N PRO A 41 -33.06 -15.90 -10.27
CA PRO A 41 -32.33 -15.56 -11.49
C PRO A 41 -31.78 -16.81 -12.19
N ASP A 42 -31.73 -16.74 -13.52
CA ASP A 42 -31.13 -17.80 -14.33
C ASP A 42 -29.67 -18.02 -13.92
N LYS A 43 -29.24 -19.29 -13.94
CA LYS A 43 -27.94 -19.78 -13.42
C LYS A 43 -27.73 -19.66 -11.91
N CYS A 44 -28.68 -19.12 -11.16
CA CYS A 44 -28.59 -19.05 -9.70
C CYS A 44 -29.42 -20.12 -9.00
N LEU A 45 -29.06 -20.42 -7.76
CA LEU A 45 -29.80 -21.29 -6.86
C LEU A 45 -30.39 -20.44 -5.73
N CYS A 46 -31.71 -20.46 -5.59
CA CYS A 46 -32.42 -19.75 -4.53
C CYS A 46 -33.00 -20.73 -3.52
N PHE A 47 -32.73 -20.51 -2.25
CA PHE A 47 -33.27 -21.30 -1.15
C PHE A 47 -33.55 -20.41 0.06
N SER A 48 -34.82 -20.41 0.52
CA SER A 48 -35.27 -19.56 1.63
C SER A 48 -35.01 -18.07 1.36
N GLN A 49 -34.02 -17.47 2.02
CA GLN A 49 -33.60 -16.07 1.87
C GLN A 49 -32.18 -15.96 1.28
N THR A 50 -31.67 -17.05 0.70
CA THR A 50 -30.32 -17.12 0.16
C THR A 50 -30.37 -17.29 -1.35
N VAL A 51 -29.61 -16.45 -2.06
CA VAL A 51 -29.40 -16.53 -3.51
C VAL A 51 -27.92 -16.83 -3.75
N LYS A 52 -27.63 -17.90 -4.49
CA LYS A 52 -26.27 -18.35 -4.82
C LYS A 52 -26.06 -18.39 -6.33
N CYS A 53 -25.18 -17.54 -6.81
CA CYS A 53 -24.76 -17.38 -8.19
C CYS A 53 -23.23 -17.58 -8.25
N GLN A 54 -22.76 -18.83 -8.12
CA GLN A 54 -21.32 -19.12 -7.94
C GLN A 54 -20.74 -19.88 -9.13
N ASN A 55 -19.61 -19.41 -9.66
CA ASN A 55 -18.91 -20.03 -10.80
C ASN A 55 -19.84 -20.27 -12.01
N GLN A 56 -20.58 -19.23 -12.40
CA GLN A 56 -21.59 -19.28 -13.47
C GLN A 56 -21.22 -18.44 -14.70
N ASP A 57 -19.97 -17.97 -14.75
CA ASP A 57 -19.43 -17.09 -15.78
C ASP A 57 -20.33 -15.86 -16.00
N LEU A 58 -20.76 -15.25 -14.89
CA LEU A 58 -21.56 -14.03 -14.92
C LEU A 58 -20.66 -12.81 -15.11
N ASP A 59 -21.01 -11.96 -16.05
CA ASP A 59 -20.33 -10.67 -16.27
C ASP A 59 -21.02 -9.51 -15.51
N ALA A 60 -22.20 -9.74 -14.94
CA ALA A 60 -22.95 -8.77 -14.14
C ALA A 60 -23.79 -9.45 -13.03
N ILE A 61 -24.16 -8.67 -12.02
CA ILE A 61 -25.11 -9.11 -10.99
C ILE A 61 -26.50 -9.29 -11.63
N PRO A 62 -27.20 -10.43 -11.42
CA PRO A 62 -28.52 -10.63 -12.00
C PRO A 62 -29.54 -9.62 -11.46
N HIS A 63 -30.32 -8.97 -12.33
CA HIS A 63 -31.23 -7.88 -11.93
C HIS A 63 -32.51 -8.36 -11.21
N SER A 64 -32.96 -9.59 -11.43
CA SER A 64 -34.22 -10.13 -10.89
C SER A 64 -34.01 -10.89 -9.58
N LEU A 65 -33.44 -10.23 -8.56
CA LEU A 65 -33.23 -10.82 -7.25
C LEU A 65 -34.56 -10.85 -6.45
N PRO A 66 -34.89 -11.94 -5.73
CA PRO A 66 -36.04 -11.99 -4.85
C PRO A 66 -35.97 -10.92 -3.74
N ALA A 67 -37.06 -10.20 -3.49
CA ALA A 67 -37.10 -9.12 -2.50
C ALA A 67 -36.83 -9.57 -1.04
N ASN A 68 -37.04 -10.86 -0.75
CA ASN A 68 -36.76 -11.46 0.56
C ASN A 68 -35.31 -11.97 0.69
N THR A 69 -34.42 -11.65 -0.26
CA THR A 69 -33.01 -12.06 -0.21
C THR A 69 -32.31 -11.39 0.95
N LYS A 70 -31.76 -12.21 1.85
CA LYS A 70 -30.94 -11.81 3.00
C LYS A 70 -29.45 -12.05 2.76
N PHE A 71 -29.12 -13.14 2.09
CA PHE A 71 -27.75 -13.55 1.78
C PHE A 71 -27.59 -13.68 0.27
N LEU A 72 -26.70 -12.90 -0.32
CA LEU A 72 -26.42 -12.93 -1.75
C LEU A 72 -24.97 -13.33 -1.99
N PHE A 73 -24.77 -14.47 -2.64
CA PHE A 73 -23.45 -14.97 -3.05
C PHE A 73 -23.33 -14.87 -4.56
N VAL A 74 -22.45 -13.98 -5.04
CA VAL A 74 -22.11 -13.81 -6.45
C VAL A 74 -20.60 -13.99 -6.60
N THR A 75 -20.08 -15.13 -6.14
CA THR A 75 -18.64 -15.38 -6.00
C THR A 75 -18.09 -16.19 -7.16
N GLY A 76 -16.84 -15.95 -7.57
CA GLY A 76 -16.20 -16.77 -8.60
C GLY A 76 -16.74 -16.52 -10.01
N ASN A 77 -17.19 -15.29 -10.33
CA ASN A 77 -17.65 -14.95 -11.68
C ASN A 77 -16.68 -13.95 -12.35
N ASN A 78 -17.13 -13.29 -13.41
CA ASN A 78 -16.32 -12.45 -14.30
C ASN A 78 -16.78 -10.98 -14.23
N ILE A 79 -17.32 -10.55 -13.09
CA ILE A 79 -17.86 -9.20 -12.89
C ILE A 79 -16.70 -8.23 -12.67
N SER A 80 -16.57 -7.21 -13.54
CA SER A 80 -15.50 -6.21 -13.47
C SER A 80 -15.93 -4.84 -12.93
N HIS A 81 -17.22 -4.55 -12.94
CA HIS A 81 -17.79 -3.27 -12.53
C HIS A 81 -19.05 -3.47 -11.71
N ILE A 82 -19.20 -2.67 -10.65
CA ILE A 82 -20.47 -2.52 -9.94
C ILE A 82 -20.80 -1.03 -9.77
N GLY A 83 -22.07 -0.70 -10.02
CA GLY A 83 -22.62 0.64 -9.84
C GLY A 83 -24.09 0.60 -9.49
N VAL A 84 -24.75 1.76 -9.51
CA VAL A 84 -26.17 1.90 -9.12
C VAL A 84 -27.06 0.92 -9.90
N ASP A 85 -26.78 0.71 -11.18
CA ASP A 85 -27.55 -0.19 -12.06
C ASP A 85 -27.38 -1.67 -11.72
N SER A 86 -26.33 -2.04 -10.97
CA SER A 86 -26.12 -3.42 -10.50
C SER A 86 -27.14 -3.84 -9.43
N PHE A 87 -27.70 -2.88 -8.70
CA PHE A 87 -28.77 -3.08 -7.71
C PHE A 87 -29.96 -2.16 -8.01
N PRO A 88 -30.75 -2.44 -9.06
CA PRO A 88 -31.79 -1.53 -9.54
C PRO A 88 -33.02 -1.44 -8.62
N THR A 89 -33.14 -2.36 -7.66
CA THR A 89 -34.25 -2.41 -6.69
C THR A 89 -33.70 -2.44 -5.27
N SER A 90 -34.41 -1.79 -4.34
CA SER A 90 -34.04 -1.80 -2.92
C SER A 90 -34.19 -3.21 -2.35
N LEU A 91 -33.10 -3.78 -1.84
CA LEU A 91 -33.08 -5.09 -1.18
C LEU A 91 -33.10 -4.89 0.34
N GLU A 92 -34.27 -4.55 0.87
CA GLU A 92 -34.48 -4.21 2.28
C GLU A 92 -34.03 -5.30 3.25
N MET A 93 -34.09 -6.57 2.85
CA MET A 93 -33.74 -7.71 3.70
C MET A 93 -32.27 -8.10 3.61
N LEU A 94 -31.50 -7.57 2.64
CA LEU A 94 -30.13 -8.00 2.37
C LEU A 94 -29.19 -7.52 3.48
N THR A 95 -28.53 -8.45 4.16
CA THR A 95 -27.55 -8.17 5.20
C THR A 95 -26.13 -8.55 4.80
N ASP A 96 -25.98 -9.54 3.92
CA ASP A 96 -24.70 -10.10 3.55
C ASP A 96 -24.56 -10.21 2.03
N LEU A 97 -23.54 -9.55 1.50
CA LEU A 97 -23.19 -9.54 0.08
C LEU A 97 -21.77 -10.08 -0.11
N TYR A 98 -21.65 -11.19 -0.84
CA TYR A 98 -20.39 -11.82 -1.18
C TYR A 98 -20.13 -11.71 -2.68
N LEU A 99 -19.11 -10.93 -3.04
CA LEU A 99 -18.64 -10.66 -4.40
C LEU A 99 -17.18 -11.10 -4.57
N SER A 100 -16.73 -12.05 -3.76
CA SER A 100 -15.35 -12.50 -3.76
C SER A 100 -14.99 -13.38 -4.96
N GLY A 101 -13.75 -13.28 -5.43
CA GLY A 101 -13.26 -14.07 -6.56
C GLY A 101 -13.87 -13.65 -7.90
N ASN A 102 -14.20 -12.37 -8.07
CA ASN A 102 -14.56 -11.82 -9.37
C ASN A 102 -13.33 -11.13 -10.01
N GLN A 103 -13.55 -10.32 -11.04
CA GLN A 103 -12.52 -9.51 -11.69
C GLN A 103 -12.78 -8.02 -11.43
N MET A 104 -13.28 -7.68 -10.25
CA MET A 104 -13.80 -6.35 -9.98
C MET A 104 -12.68 -5.31 -10.01
N GLU A 105 -12.75 -4.42 -11.00
CA GLU A 105 -11.84 -3.30 -11.20
C GLU A 105 -12.38 -2.01 -10.60
N THR A 106 -13.71 -1.85 -10.60
CA THR A 106 -14.37 -0.57 -10.31
C THR A 106 -15.57 -0.73 -9.39
N VAL A 107 -15.59 0.10 -8.33
CA VAL A 107 -16.71 0.23 -7.38
C VAL A 107 -17.18 1.68 -7.39
N ASP A 108 -18.31 1.93 -8.05
CA ASP A 108 -18.81 3.28 -8.29
C ASP A 108 -19.44 3.93 -7.05
N ALA A 109 -19.62 5.24 -7.12
CA ALA A 109 -20.39 5.99 -6.13
C ALA A 109 -21.84 5.48 -6.06
N MET A 110 -22.43 5.50 -4.87
CA MET A 110 -23.83 5.18 -4.60
C MET A 110 -24.24 3.73 -4.92
N VAL A 111 -23.29 2.84 -5.23
CA VAL A 111 -23.56 1.43 -5.61
C VAL A 111 -24.33 0.66 -4.53
N PHE A 112 -24.15 1.01 -3.25
CA PHE A 112 -24.79 0.30 -2.14
C PHE A 112 -26.01 1.04 -1.57
N ASP A 113 -26.48 2.12 -2.20
CA ASP A 113 -27.60 2.95 -1.70
C ASP A 113 -28.91 2.15 -1.57
N ASN A 114 -29.13 1.20 -2.48
CA ASN A 114 -30.30 0.31 -2.49
C ASN A 114 -30.14 -0.91 -1.55
N LEU A 115 -29.10 -0.93 -0.71
CA LEU A 115 -28.84 -2.00 0.26
C LEU A 115 -28.80 -1.44 1.71
N PRO A 116 -29.91 -0.86 2.20
CA PRO A 116 -29.92 -0.05 3.44
C PRO A 116 -29.60 -0.84 4.72
N ASN A 117 -29.71 -2.16 4.68
CA ASN A 117 -29.44 -3.06 5.81
C ASN A 117 -28.18 -3.91 5.63
N LEU A 118 -27.31 -3.57 4.67
CA LEU A 118 -26.06 -4.28 4.44
C LEU A 118 -25.14 -4.15 5.66
N VAL A 119 -24.76 -5.30 6.22
CA VAL A 119 -23.88 -5.41 7.39
C VAL A 119 -22.51 -5.95 6.98
N ARG A 120 -22.48 -6.91 6.05
CA ARG A 120 -21.27 -7.59 5.60
C ARG A 120 -21.08 -7.46 4.11
N LEU A 121 -19.92 -6.98 3.71
CA LEU A 121 -19.49 -6.87 2.33
C LEU A 121 -18.15 -7.58 2.15
N ASP A 122 -18.15 -8.60 1.29
CA ASP A 122 -16.93 -9.32 0.90
C ASP A 122 -16.59 -9.04 -0.56
N LEU A 123 -15.51 -8.29 -0.76
CA LEU A 123 -14.92 -7.92 -2.04
C LEU A 123 -13.52 -8.55 -2.21
N SER A 124 -13.19 -9.55 -1.41
CA SER A 124 -11.86 -10.20 -1.46
C SER A 124 -11.60 -10.89 -2.80
N ASN A 125 -10.32 -11.10 -3.13
CA ASN A 125 -9.92 -11.79 -4.36
C ASN A 125 -10.49 -11.09 -5.61
N ASN A 126 -10.21 -9.80 -5.76
CA ASN A 126 -10.57 -8.97 -6.91
C ASN A 126 -9.33 -8.17 -7.38
N ASP A 127 -9.49 -7.24 -8.33
CA ASP A 127 -8.41 -6.40 -8.85
C ASP A 127 -8.85 -4.92 -8.85
N ILE A 128 -9.16 -4.39 -7.67
CA ILE A 128 -9.81 -3.09 -7.52
C ILE A 128 -8.80 -1.98 -7.84
N GLN A 129 -9.06 -1.29 -8.95
CA GLN A 129 -8.30 -0.14 -9.42
C GLN A 129 -8.97 1.18 -9.04
N THR A 130 -10.30 1.20 -8.93
CA THR A 130 -11.04 2.36 -8.42
C THR A 130 -12.13 1.95 -7.45
N PHE A 131 -12.24 2.71 -6.35
CA PHE A 131 -13.28 2.53 -5.35
C PHE A 131 -13.67 3.92 -4.87
N SER A 132 -14.88 4.34 -5.20
CA SER A 132 -15.38 5.65 -4.79
C SER A 132 -15.54 5.74 -3.26
N GLY A 133 -14.97 6.77 -2.64
CA GLY A 133 -15.28 7.12 -1.25
C GLY A 133 -16.76 7.45 -0.99
N ARG A 134 -17.57 7.62 -2.05
CA ARG A 134 -19.04 7.82 -1.98
C ARG A 134 -19.83 6.55 -2.32
N ALA A 135 -19.21 5.38 -2.33
CA ALA A 135 -19.91 4.11 -2.56
C ALA A 135 -20.92 3.77 -1.45
N PHE A 136 -20.64 4.22 -0.22
CA PHE A 136 -21.49 4.03 0.95
C PHE A 136 -22.21 5.33 1.31
N LEU A 137 -23.48 5.25 1.69
CA LEU A 137 -24.22 6.34 2.31
C LEU A 137 -23.70 6.65 3.72
N LEU A 138 -23.89 7.88 4.21
CA LEU A 138 -23.48 8.29 5.55
C LEU A 138 -24.08 7.40 6.67
N GLU A 139 -25.34 6.99 6.53
CA GLU A 139 -26.08 6.18 7.51
C GLU A 139 -26.00 4.66 7.24
N ASN A 140 -25.00 4.21 6.49
CA ASN A 140 -24.85 2.78 6.20
C ASN A 140 -24.58 1.97 7.48
N LYS A 141 -24.89 0.66 7.41
CA LYS A 141 -24.76 -0.28 8.53
C LYS A 141 -23.62 -1.27 8.36
N VAL A 142 -22.67 -0.99 7.46
CA VAL A 142 -21.58 -1.93 7.16
C VAL A 142 -20.66 -2.02 8.36
N GLN A 143 -20.57 -3.23 8.91
CA GLN A 143 -19.75 -3.55 10.07
C GLN A 143 -18.54 -4.41 9.70
N LEU A 144 -18.65 -5.20 8.64
CA LEU A 144 -17.61 -6.12 8.21
C LEU A 144 -17.28 -5.86 6.73
N LEU A 145 -16.05 -5.45 6.46
CA LEU A 145 -15.55 -5.21 5.11
C LEU A 145 -14.31 -6.08 4.86
N ASN A 146 -14.40 -6.97 3.88
CA ASN A 146 -13.28 -7.78 3.44
C ASN A 146 -12.78 -7.31 2.07
N LEU A 147 -11.54 -6.84 2.04
CA LEU A 147 -10.80 -6.37 0.87
C LEU A 147 -9.48 -7.14 0.73
N SER A 148 -9.40 -8.36 1.28
CA SER A 148 -8.19 -9.17 1.18
C SER A 148 -7.92 -9.60 -0.26
N ARG A 149 -6.66 -9.53 -0.70
CA ARG A 149 -6.26 -9.87 -2.08
C ARG A 149 -7.08 -9.11 -3.14
N SER A 150 -7.31 -7.82 -2.92
CA SER A 150 -8.09 -6.96 -3.83
C SER A 150 -7.27 -5.82 -4.43
N PHE A 151 -6.06 -5.56 -3.94
CA PHE A 151 -5.21 -4.43 -4.35
C PHE A 151 -3.79 -4.91 -4.68
N HIS A 152 -3.44 -4.87 -5.97
CA HIS A 152 -2.16 -5.42 -6.50
C HIS A 152 -1.22 -4.34 -7.07
N ASN A 153 -1.62 -3.07 -7.08
CA ASN A 153 -0.85 -1.99 -7.68
C ASN A 153 -0.53 -0.89 -6.66
N HIS A 154 0.60 -0.21 -6.82
CA HIS A 154 1.01 0.90 -5.95
C HIS A 154 0.00 2.05 -5.92
N SER A 155 -0.74 2.28 -7.00
CA SER A 155 -1.83 3.28 -7.07
C SER A 155 -3.04 2.93 -6.21
N SER A 156 -3.14 1.69 -5.71
CA SER A 156 -4.25 1.26 -4.87
C SER A 156 -4.25 1.92 -3.48
N MET A 157 -3.14 2.51 -3.03
CA MET A 157 -3.11 3.22 -1.74
C MET A 157 -3.96 4.50 -1.75
N ASP A 158 -3.94 5.27 -2.83
CA ASP A 158 -4.79 6.47 -2.96
C ASP A 158 -6.27 6.08 -2.96
N VAL A 159 -6.59 4.97 -3.61
CA VAL A 159 -7.94 4.40 -3.66
C VAL A 159 -8.38 3.97 -2.26
N LEU A 160 -7.56 3.18 -1.57
CA LEU A 160 -7.85 2.71 -0.22
C LEU A 160 -8.02 3.89 0.75
N GLN A 161 -7.15 4.88 0.68
CA GLN A 161 -7.23 6.10 1.48
C GLN A 161 -8.55 6.83 1.25
N SER A 162 -8.96 6.99 -0.01
CA SER A 162 -10.22 7.69 -0.36
C SER A 162 -11.46 7.03 0.25
N VAL A 163 -11.45 5.70 0.39
CA VAL A 163 -12.57 4.94 0.96
C VAL A 163 -12.53 4.95 2.48
N LEU A 164 -11.38 4.65 3.08
CA LEU A 164 -11.25 4.55 4.54
C LEU A 164 -11.37 5.91 5.23
N GLN A 165 -10.91 6.98 4.58
CA GLN A 165 -11.01 8.35 5.10
C GLN A 165 -12.29 9.09 4.65
N SER A 166 -13.18 8.44 3.89
CA SER A 166 -14.45 9.03 3.43
C SER A 166 -15.34 9.57 4.55
N GLY A 167 -15.19 9.02 5.77
CA GLY A 167 -16.06 9.34 6.91
C GLY A 167 -17.39 8.60 6.88
N ASN A 168 -17.63 7.71 5.91
CA ASN A 168 -18.90 6.97 5.81
C ASN A 168 -18.83 5.61 6.54
N LEU A 169 -17.66 5.04 6.77
CA LEU A 169 -17.48 3.72 7.40
C LEU A 169 -17.47 3.78 8.94
N VAL A 170 -18.34 4.59 9.55
CA VAL A 170 -18.34 4.86 11.01
C VAL A 170 -18.75 3.65 11.86
N GLN A 171 -19.56 2.74 11.31
CA GLN A 171 -19.99 1.51 11.99
C GLN A 171 -19.05 0.32 11.73
N LEU A 172 -17.97 0.51 10.97
CA LEU A 172 -17.08 -0.58 10.61
C LEU A 172 -16.35 -1.12 11.85
N THR A 173 -16.53 -2.41 12.13
CA THR A 173 -15.96 -3.10 13.30
C THR A 173 -14.84 -4.06 12.93
N ALA A 174 -14.89 -4.67 11.74
CA ALA A 174 -13.82 -5.49 11.22
C ALA A 174 -13.46 -5.13 9.79
N LEU A 175 -12.15 -4.99 9.55
CA LEU A 175 -11.56 -4.70 8.26
C LEU A 175 -10.47 -5.73 7.97
N ASP A 176 -10.60 -6.43 6.85
CA ASP A 176 -9.57 -7.33 6.35
C ASP A 176 -8.93 -6.75 5.10
N LEU A 177 -7.65 -6.42 5.22
CA LEU A 177 -6.77 -5.90 4.17
C LEU A 177 -5.58 -6.84 3.92
N SER A 178 -5.68 -8.09 4.38
CA SER A 178 -4.60 -9.07 4.20
C SER A 178 -4.33 -9.40 2.74
N ASN A 179 -3.13 -9.87 2.44
CA ASN A 179 -2.74 -10.34 1.11
C ASN A 179 -2.83 -9.25 0.03
N ASN A 180 -2.54 -7.99 0.38
CA ASN A 180 -2.51 -6.83 -0.52
C ASN A 180 -1.12 -6.19 -0.52
N ASP A 181 -0.71 -5.50 -1.58
CA ASP A 181 0.64 -4.90 -1.65
C ASP A 181 0.73 -3.50 -1.01
N LEU A 182 0.49 -3.41 0.31
CA LEU A 182 0.33 -2.15 1.07
C LEU A 182 1.63 -1.58 1.67
N VAL A 183 2.80 -1.93 1.11
CA VAL A 183 4.18 -1.67 1.58
C VAL A 183 4.37 -0.56 2.63
N ILE A 184 3.77 0.62 2.41
CA ILE A 184 3.72 1.73 3.37
C ILE A 184 2.25 2.13 3.59
N LEU A 185 1.82 2.18 4.85
CA LEU A 185 0.54 2.74 5.25
C LEU A 185 0.69 4.25 5.52
N PRO A 186 -0.10 5.13 4.88
CA PRO A 186 -0.17 6.54 5.19
C PRO A 186 -0.53 6.81 6.65
N ASP A 187 -0.08 7.95 7.15
CA ASP A 187 -0.48 8.47 8.45
C ASP A 187 -2.00 8.65 8.48
N ASP A 188 -2.61 8.36 9.64
CA ASP A 188 -4.04 8.56 9.89
C ASP A 188 -5.00 7.85 8.90
N ILE A 189 -4.56 6.84 8.14
CA ILE A 189 -5.42 6.12 7.19
C ILE A 189 -6.68 5.51 7.82
N PHE A 190 -6.60 5.13 9.11
CA PHE A 190 -7.71 4.55 9.86
C PHE A 190 -8.41 5.54 10.80
N ASN A 191 -8.10 6.84 10.73
CA ASN A 191 -8.57 7.82 11.72
C ASN A 191 -10.09 8.01 11.74
N SER A 192 -10.76 7.81 10.60
CA SER A 192 -12.23 7.91 10.50
C SER A 192 -12.98 6.65 10.95
N LEU A 193 -12.26 5.56 11.29
CA LEU A 193 -12.85 4.26 11.61
C LEU A 193 -13.01 4.08 13.13
N PHE A 194 -13.88 4.89 13.72
CA PHE A 194 -14.04 5.01 15.18
C PHE A 194 -14.52 3.74 15.89
N SER A 195 -15.19 2.84 15.16
CA SER A 195 -15.72 1.58 15.71
C SER A 195 -14.85 0.37 15.38
N LEU A 196 -13.67 0.56 14.76
CA LEU A 196 -12.85 -0.54 14.26
C LEU A 196 -12.17 -1.28 15.41
N VAL A 197 -12.54 -2.55 15.55
CA VAL A 197 -12.09 -3.46 16.62
C VAL A 197 -11.09 -4.48 16.09
N THR A 198 -11.31 -5.00 14.89
CA THR A 198 -10.49 -6.04 14.27
C THR A 198 -9.88 -5.53 12.97
N LEU A 199 -8.55 -5.52 12.89
CA LEU A 199 -7.82 -5.14 11.70
C LEU A 199 -6.84 -6.25 11.29
N SER A 200 -7.02 -6.78 10.09
CA SER A 200 -6.09 -7.72 9.48
C SER A 200 -5.28 -7.05 8.39
N LEU A 201 -3.96 -7.06 8.54
CA LEU A 201 -2.96 -6.59 7.59
C LEU A 201 -1.96 -7.72 7.28
N GLN A 202 -2.36 -8.98 7.47
CA GLN A 202 -1.50 -10.13 7.28
C GLN A 202 -1.00 -10.22 5.83
N ASN A 203 0.27 -10.57 5.63
CA ASN A 203 0.83 -10.82 4.30
C ASN A 203 0.65 -9.63 3.34
N SER A 204 0.90 -8.40 3.83
CA SER A 204 0.73 -7.17 3.04
C SER A 204 2.03 -6.41 2.77
N SER A 205 3.17 -7.09 2.91
CA SER A 205 4.53 -6.56 2.64
C SER A 205 4.89 -5.27 3.42
N ILE A 206 4.23 -5.01 4.55
CA ILE A 206 4.44 -3.79 5.35
C ILE A 206 5.84 -3.78 5.94
N ILE A 207 6.58 -2.69 5.74
CA ILE A 207 7.98 -2.56 6.20
C ILE A 207 8.08 -1.88 7.58
N SER A 208 7.19 -0.93 7.87
CA SER A 208 7.16 -0.19 9.13
C SER A 208 5.75 0.34 9.41
N ILE A 209 5.41 0.49 10.69
CA ILE A 209 4.20 1.17 11.14
C ILE A 209 4.57 2.63 11.45
N GLN A 210 3.93 3.58 10.75
CA GLN A 210 4.18 5.00 10.98
C GLN A 210 3.54 5.49 12.28
N ASN A 211 4.00 6.64 12.76
CA ASN A 211 3.46 7.26 13.95
C ASN A 211 2.02 7.74 13.70
N GLY A 212 1.11 7.42 14.60
CA GLY A 212 -0.29 7.80 14.51
C GLY A 212 -1.17 6.81 13.73
N THR A 213 -0.60 5.93 12.90
CA THR A 213 -1.36 5.01 12.04
C THR A 213 -2.39 4.19 12.81
N LEU A 214 -2.05 3.72 14.02
CA LEU A 214 -2.91 2.84 14.83
C LEU A 214 -3.40 3.52 16.12
N ARG A 215 -3.23 4.84 16.22
CA ARG A 215 -3.56 5.60 17.41
C ARG A 215 -5.08 5.69 17.62
N ALA A 216 -5.80 6.09 16.57
CA ALA A 216 -7.22 6.42 16.61
C ALA A 216 -8.18 5.23 16.79
N PRO A 217 -8.13 4.15 15.98
CA PRO A 217 -9.12 3.08 16.09
C PRO A 217 -8.99 2.31 17.41
N PRO A 218 -10.10 1.97 18.09
CA PRO A 218 -10.09 1.24 19.38
C PRO A 218 -9.88 -0.27 19.17
N LEU A 219 -8.77 -0.64 18.53
CA LEU A 219 -8.47 -2.02 18.16
C LEU A 219 -8.38 -2.96 19.38
N LEU A 220 -9.02 -4.12 19.27
CA LEU A 220 -8.83 -5.27 20.17
C LEU A 220 -8.04 -6.39 19.49
N GLU A 221 -8.08 -6.49 18.16
CA GLU A 221 -7.31 -7.48 17.42
C GLU A 221 -6.59 -6.83 16.23
N LEU A 222 -5.27 -7.05 16.17
CA LEU A 222 -4.41 -6.59 15.10
C LEU A 222 -3.56 -7.75 14.58
N ASP A 223 -3.75 -8.09 13.31
CA ASP A 223 -2.95 -9.10 12.64
C ASP A 223 -1.93 -8.46 11.71
N LEU A 224 -0.64 -8.58 12.05
CA LEU A 224 0.49 -8.10 11.28
C LEU A 224 1.40 -9.25 10.82
N ARG A 225 0.90 -10.49 10.84
CA ARG A 225 1.69 -11.67 10.46
C ARG A 225 2.18 -11.58 9.02
N ASP A 226 3.29 -12.25 8.75
CA ASP A 226 3.81 -12.44 7.40
C ASP A 226 4.08 -11.12 6.63
N ASN A 227 4.43 -10.05 7.35
CA ASN A 227 4.84 -8.78 6.75
C ASN A 227 6.38 -8.67 6.64
N SER A 228 6.88 -7.49 6.30
CA SER A 228 8.30 -7.19 6.18
C SER A 228 8.85 -6.35 7.34
N LEU A 229 8.20 -6.41 8.50
CA LEU A 229 8.64 -5.66 9.69
C LEU A 229 9.99 -6.18 10.17
N ARG A 230 10.95 -5.27 10.34
CA ARG A 230 12.30 -5.60 10.85
C ARG A 230 12.48 -5.19 12.31
N ASP A 231 11.71 -4.22 12.76
CA ASP A 231 11.66 -3.70 14.11
C ASP A 231 10.25 -3.19 14.43
N LEU A 232 10.00 -2.94 15.71
CA LEU A 232 8.82 -2.25 16.20
C LEU A 232 9.32 -1.00 16.91
N PRO A 233 9.18 0.21 16.35
CA PRO A 233 9.71 1.42 16.96
C PRO A 233 8.97 1.77 18.26
N ALA A 234 9.58 2.63 19.09
CA ALA A 234 9.01 3.05 20.37
C ALA A 234 7.60 3.63 20.23
N THR A 235 7.36 4.42 19.18
CA THR A 235 6.05 5.02 18.87
C THR A 235 4.95 3.98 18.71
N SER A 236 5.20 2.91 17.93
CA SER A 236 4.22 1.84 17.74
C SER A 236 3.95 1.06 19.04
N ARG A 237 4.98 0.85 19.87
CA ARG A 237 4.83 0.19 21.16
C ARG A 237 4.02 1.05 22.14
N GLU A 238 4.28 2.35 22.20
CA GLU A 238 3.48 3.30 22.98
C GLU A 238 2.01 3.31 22.53
N GLU A 239 1.75 3.27 21.22
CA GLU A 239 0.38 3.16 20.69
C GLU A 239 -0.33 1.87 21.09
N PHE A 240 0.41 0.75 21.18
CA PHE A 240 -0.12 -0.51 21.68
C PHE A 240 -0.38 -0.44 23.18
N ASP A 241 0.53 0.14 23.96
CA ASP A 241 0.40 0.26 25.41
C ASP A 241 -0.81 1.12 25.82
N LEU A 242 -1.23 2.06 24.97
CA LEU A 242 -2.50 2.81 25.14
C LEU A 242 -3.75 1.92 25.05
N LYS A 243 -3.63 0.69 24.55
CA LYS A 243 -4.73 -0.26 24.31
C LYS A 243 -4.44 -1.58 25.03
N PRO A 244 -4.59 -1.67 26.37
CA PRO A 244 -4.15 -2.83 27.14
C PRO A 244 -4.87 -4.15 26.77
N ALA A 245 -6.06 -4.09 26.19
CA ALA A 245 -6.82 -5.25 25.71
C ALA A 245 -6.47 -5.68 24.27
N LEU A 246 -5.57 -4.96 23.59
CA LEU A 246 -5.16 -5.25 22.22
C LEU A 246 -4.38 -6.57 22.16
N LEU A 247 -4.80 -7.45 21.26
CA LEU A 247 -4.13 -8.68 20.88
C LEU A 247 -3.44 -8.47 19.53
N VAL A 248 -2.11 -8.56 19.52
CA VAL A 248 -1.28 -8.37 18.32
C VAL A 248 -0.68 -9.71 17.90
N ARG A 249 -0.71 -9.99 16.60
CA ARG A 249 0.01 -11.12 15.99
C ARG A 249 1.14 -10.61 15.09
N LEU A 250 2.35 -11.13 15.28
CA LEU A 250 3.59 -10.60 14.71
C LEU A 250 4.48 -11.67 14.05
N SER A 251 4.09 -12.95 14.09
CA SER A 251 4.86 -14.05 13.50
C SER A 251 5.06 -13.90 12.00
N GLY A 252 6.13 -14.48 11.45
CA GLY A 252 6.40 -14.42 10.01
C GLY A 252 7.10 -13.14 9.54
N ASN A 253 7.39 -12.20 10.43
CA ASN A 253 8.15 -10.98 10.10
C ASN A 253 9.68 -11.18 10.17
N PRO A 254 10.47 -10.52 9.30
CA PRO A 254 11.93 -10.64 9.24
C PRO A 254 12.65 -9.79 10.31
N TRP A 255 12.43 -10.12 11.59
CA TRP A 255 13.00 -9.39 12.72
C TRP A 255 14.52 -9.27 12.67
N ARG A 256 15.02 -8.04 12.88
CA ARG A 256 16.44 -7.73 12.95
C ARG A 256 16.90 -7.77 14.41
N CYS A 257 17.79 -8.72 14.71
CA CYS A 257 18.38 -8.95 16.01
C CYS A 257 19.81 -8.38 16.08
N ASP A 258 19.91 -7.06 16.05
CA ASP A 258 21.16 -6.32 16.29
C ASP A 258 21.14 -5.68 17.69
N CYS A 259 22.04 -4.74 17.99
CA CYS A 259 22.10 -4.09 19.30
C CYS A 259 20.97 -3.07 19.55
N PHE A 260 20.14 -2.74 18.56
CA PHE A 260 19.02 -1.80 18.73
C PHE A 260 17.71 -2.50 19.13
N ILE A 261 17.68 -3.84 19.15
CA ILE A 261 16.48 -4.61 19.50
C ILE A 261 16.18 -4.60 21.01
N ASP A 262 17.10 -4.14 21.86
CA ASP A 262 17.01 -4.27 23.32
C ASP A 262 15.68 -3.76 23.92
N ASP A 263 15.24 -2.56 23.53
CA ASP A 263 13.97 -1.99 24.02
C ASP A 263 12.76 -2.82 23.58
N MET A 264 12.80 -3.33 22.35
CA MET A 264 11.75 -4.20 21.83
C MET A 264 11.72 -5.53 22.58
N LEU A 265 12.88 -6.11 22.91
CA LEU A 265 12.95 -7.35 23.70
C LEU A 265 12.42 -7.16 25.13
N LEU A 266 12.72 -6.02 25.75
CA LEU A 266 12.17 -5.67 27.07
C LEU A 266 10.65 -5.54 27.00
N TRP A 267 10.13 -4.85 25.98
CA TRP A 267 8.69 -4.72 25.78
C TRP A 267 8.03 -6.08 25.54
N LEU A 268 8.58 -6.94 24.67
CA LEU A 268 8.04 -8.28 24.41
C LEU A 268 8.02 -9.19 25.65
N LYS A 269 8.98 -9.03 26.57
CA LYS A 269 9.02 -9.81 27.83
C LYS A 269 7.98 -9.34 28.85
N ASN A 270 7.62 -8.06 28.82
CA ASN A 270 6.69 -7.46 29.78
C ASN A 270 5.25 -7.39 29.26
N SER A 271 5.05 -7.33 27.94
CA SER A 271 3.73 -7.21 27.32
C SER A 271 3.04 -8.56 27.19
N THR A 272 1.74 -8.61 27.51
CA THR A 272 0.86 -9.76 27.26
C THR A 272 0.06 -9.61 25.96
N GLN A 273 0.27 -8.53 25.21
CA GLN A 273 -0.52 -8.20 24.03
C GLN A 273 -0.11 -9.04 22.82
N VAL A 274 1.15 -9.47 22.74
CA VAL A 274 1.66 -10.27 21.61
C VAL A 274 1.32 -11.74 21.81
N VAL A 275 0.29 -12.22 21.12
CA VAL A 275 -0.26 -13.57 21.30
C VAL A 275 0.70 -14.65 20.84
N ASP A 276 1.47 -14.37 19.79
CA ASP A 276 2.39 -15.31 19.13
C ASP A 276 3.86 -15.01 19.44
N VAL A 277 4.16 -14.44 20.62
CA VAL A 277 5.51 -14.01 21.03
C VAL A 277 6.54 -15.15 20.96
N HIS A 278 6.13 -16.39 21.24
CA HIS A 278 7.00 -17.57 21.19
C HIS A 278 7.36 -18.00 19.76
N ASN A 279 6.62 -17.53 18.76
CA ASN A 279 6.86 -17.83 17.34
C ASN A 279 7.74 -16.77 16.66
N LEU A 280 8.15 -15.73 17.38
CA LEU A 280 9.01 -14.68 16.83
C LEU A 280 10.46 -15.15 16.79
N THR A 281 11.04 -15.17 15.59
CA THR A 281 12.45 -15.55 15.38
C THR A 281 13.21 -14.50 14.59
N CYS A 282 14.52 -14.39 14.84
CA CYS A 282 15.40 -13.52 14.09
C CYS A 282 15.52 -13.94 12.63
N SER A 283 15.50 -12.98 11.72
CA SER A 283 15.90 -13.17 10.32
C SER A 283 17.32 -12.69 10.07
N ASP A 284 17.68 -11.55 10.65
CA ASP A 284 19.00 -10.94 10.54
C ASP A 284 19.61 -10.70 11.93
N PRO A 285 20.95 -10.72 12.07
CA PRO A 285 21.94 -11.13 11.08
C PRO A 285 21.94 -12.65 10.86
N LYS A 286 22.55 -13.12 9.77
CA LYS A 286 22.65 -14.56 9.41
C LYS A 286 23.08 -15.48 10.57
N ALA A 287 23.95 -15.00 11.47
CA ALA A 287 24.44 -15.76 12.62
C ALA A 287 23.39 -16.04 13.70
N LEU A 288 22.31 -15.25 13.75
CA LEU A 288 21.21 -15.39 14.71
C LEU A 288 19.92 -15.86 14.04
N ARG A 289 19.94 -16.17 12.74
CA ARG A 289 18.74 -16.58 11.99
C ARG A 289 18.04 -17.76 12.67
N HIS A 290 16.71 -17.71 12.73
CA HIS A 290 15.83 -18.68 13.39
C HIS A 290 15.96 -18.78 14.92
N GLN A 291 16.78 -17.95 15.56
CA GLN A 291 16.81 -17.88 17.02
C GLN A 291 15.54 -17.21 17.55
N PRO A 292 14.86 -17.78 18.57
CA PRO A 292 13.70 -17.14 19.19
C PRO A 292 14.06 -15.82 19.87
N LEU A 293 13.27 -14.76 19.66
CA LEU A 293 13.56 -13.42 20.17
C LEU A 293 13.69 -13.40 21.71
N LEU A 294 12.79 -14.09 22.42
CA LEU A 294 12.79 -14.13 23.88
C LEU A 294 14.03 -14.83 24.49
N GLN A 295 14.76 -15.62 23.70
CA GLN A 295 15.93 -16.39 24.13
C GLN A 295 17.26 -15.71 23.76
N LEU A 296 17.23 -14.50 23.21
CA LEU A 296 18.43 -13.78 22.84
C LEU A 296 19.23 -13.35 24.08
N ASP A 297 20.53 -13.62 24.02
CA ASP A 297 21.51 -13.13 24.97
C ASP A 297 22.04 -11.77 24.47
N PRO A 298 21.89 -10.68 25.25
CA PRO A 298 22.39 -9.35 24.89
C PRO A 298 23.87 -9.33 24.51
N ALA A 299 24.71 -10.20 25.10
CA ALA A 299 26.13 -10.26 24.78
C ALA A 299 26.44 -10.70 23.34
N ARG A 300 25.48 -11.36 22.67
CA ARG A 300 25.61 -11.83 21.28
C ARG A 300 25.13 -10.80 20.25
N LEU A 301 24.42 -9.76 20.69
CA LEU A 301 23.91 -8.69 19.84
C LEU A 301 25.05 -7.76 19.46
N LYS A 302 25.37 -7.72 18.17
CA LYS A 302 26.43 -6.87 17.63
C LYS A 302 25.82 -5.88 16.66
N CYS A 303 26.01 -4.59 16.91
CA CYS A 303 25.85 -3.61 15.87
C CYS A 303 27.08 -3.59 14.98
N LEU A 304 26.89 -3.41 13.67
CA LEU A 304 27.99 -3.19 12.74
C LEU A 304 28.57 -1.78 12.96
N GLY A 305 29.22 -1.58 14.09
CA GLY A 305 30.07 -0.43 14.33
C GLY A 305 31.39 -0.62 13.60
N ASN A 306 31.40 -0.42 12.28
CA ASN A 306 32.59 0.10 11.62
C ASN A 306 32.25 0.76 10.28
N MET A 307 31.91 2.04 10.38
CA MET A 307 32.17 3.08 9.37
C MET A 307 33.61 3.06 8.82
N LYS A 308 34.53 2.21 9.31
CA LYS A 308 35.82 1.97 8.67
C LYS A 308 35.69 1.49 7.22
N GLY A 309 34.79 0.54 6.93
CA GLY A 309 34.68 0.00 5.57
C GLY A 309 34.17 1.02 4.55
N VAL A 310 33.17 1.83 4.92
CA VAL A 310 32.58 2.82 4.01
C VAL A 310 33.50 4.02 3.80
N LEU A 311 34.16 4.53 4.85
CA LEU A 311 35.15 5.60 4.68
C LEU A 311 36.38 5.10 3.90
N GLU A 312 36.89 3.90 4.17
CA GLU A 312 38.03 3.34 3.43
C GLU A 312 37.70 3.20 1.93
N THR A 313 36.52 2.71 1.56
CA THR A 313 36.11 2.65 0.15
C THR A 313 35.95 4.03 -0.49
N SER A 314 35.50 5.03 0.26
CA SER A 314 35.39 6.42 -0.22
C SER A 314 36.76 7.07 -0.46
N TYR A 315 37.72 6.88 0.45
CA TYR A 315 39.08 7.41 0.29
C TYR A 315 39.87 6.72 -0.84
N VAL A 316 39.70 5.42 -1.02
CA VAL A 316 40.31 4.69 -2.15
C VAL A 316 39.76 5.21 -3.48
N PHE A 317 38.44 5.41 -3.59
CA PHE A 317 37.83 5.98 -4.79
C PHE A 317 38.32 7.40 -5.06
N LEU A 318 38.40 8.25 -4.03
CA LEU A 318 38.98 9.59 -4.14
C LEU A 318 40.43 9.55 -4.61
N GLY A 319 41.24 8.64 -4.07
CA GLY A 319 42.63 8.43 -4.47
C GLY A 319 42.78 8.03 -5.94
N LEU A 320 41.92 7.14 -6.44
CA LEU A 320 41.90 6.74 -7.86
C LEU A 320 41.52 7.90 -8.78
N VAL A 321 40.52 8.70 -8.40
CA VAL A 321 40.09 9.88 -9.16
C VAL A 321 41.22 10.92 -9.23
N LEU A 322 41.87 11.22 -8.10
CA LEU A 322 43.00 12.17 -8.05
C LEU A 322 44.19 11.67 -8.89
N ALA A 323 44.50 10.38 -8.85
CA ALA A 323 45.55 9.78 -9.68
C ALA A 323 45.21 9.91 -11.18
N LEU A 324 43.97 9.65 -11.57
CA LEU A 324 43.52 9.79 -12.96
C LEU A 324 43.64 11.24 -13.45
N ILE A 325 43.19 12.21 -12.63
CA ILE A 325 43.33 13.64 -12.92
C ILE A 325 44.81 14.01 -13.09
N GLY A 326 45.68 13.52 -12.20
CA GLY A 326 47.12 13.74 -12.28
C GLY A 326 47.74 13.18 -13.56
N VAL A 327 47.36 11.96 -13.97
CA VAL A 327 47.82 11.35 -15.23
C VAL A 327 47.35 12.15 -16.45
N ILE A 328 46.09 12.57 -16.48
CA ILE A 328 45.54 13.38 -17.57
C ILE A 328 46.27 14.73 -17.64
N PHE A 329 46.49 15.39 -16.50
CA PHE A 329 47.21 16.65 -16.44
C PHE A 329 48.65 16.52 -16.96
N LEU A 330 49.38 15.48 -16.52
CA LEU A 330 50.73 15.19 -17.01
C LEU A 330 50.74 14.88 -18.51
N LEU A 331 49.74 14.15 -19.01
CA LEU A 331 49.59 13.87 -20.44
C LEU A 331 49.36 15.16 -21.23
N VAL A 332 48.50 16.05 -20.75
CA VAL A 332 48.25 17.37 -21.38
C VAL A 332 49.53 18.20 -21.41
N LEU A 333 50.29 18.26 -20.31
CA LEU A 333 51.58 18.92 -20.27
C LEU A 333 52.59 18.28 -21.22
N TYR A 334 52.60 16.95 -21.31
CA TYR A 334 53.50 16.22 -22.20
C TYR A 334 53.18 16.47 -23.68
N LEU A 335 51.91 16.40 -24.08
CA LEU A 335 51.48 16.67 -25.44
C LEU A 335 51.77 18.13 -25.84
N ASN A 336 51.58 19.07 -24.91
CA ASN A 336 51.83 20.49 -25.13
C ASN A 336 53.26 20.93 -24.83
N ARG A 337 54.19 20.04 -24.47
CA ARG A 337 55.54 20.40 -23.98
C ARG A 337 56.32 21.31 -24.93
N LYS A 338 56.16 21.13 -26.25
CA LYS A 338 56.84 21.98 -27.25
C LYS A 338 56.20 23.38 -27.32
N GLY A 339 54.88 23.46 -27.24
CA GLY A 339 54.13 24.71 -27.21
C GLY A 339 54.43 25.51 -25.93
N ILE A 340 54.41 24.85 -24.77
CA ILE A 340 54.74 25.44 -23.47
C ILE A 340 56.18 25.95 -23.46
N LYS A 341 57.14 25.17 -23.96
CA LYS A 341 58.54 25.64 -24.10
C LYS A 341 58.63 26.88 -24.97
N ARG A 342 57.99 26.88 -26.15
CA ARG A 342 57.98 28.05 -27.05
C ARG A 342 57.35 29.26 -26.38
N TRP A 343 56.22 29.10 -25.70
CA TRP A 343 55.54 30.17 -24.97
C TRP A 343 56.42 30.73 -23.84
N MET A 344 57.09 29.86 -23.08
CA MET A 344 57.99 30.25 -21.99
C MET A 344 59.22 31.01 -22.51
N TYR A 345 59.80 30.60 -23.65
CA TYR A 345 60.87 31.35 -24.29
C TYR A 345 60.38 32.73 -24.76
N ASN A 346 59.24 32.80 -25.45
CA ASN A 346 58.67 34.07 -25.90
C ASN A 346 58.38 35.04 -24.74
N ILE A 347 57.87 34.55 -23.60
CA ILE A 347 57.65 35.37 -22.41
C ILE A 347 58.95 35.86 -21.81
N ARG A 348 59.95 34.99 -21.68
CA ARG A 348 61.25 35.37 -21.16
C ARG A 348 61.88 36.46 -22.03
N ASP A 349 61.78 36.31 -23.34
CA ASP A 349 62.34 37.24 -24.29
C ASP A 349 61.56 38.58 -24.25
N ALA A 350 60.22 38.56 -24.16
CA ALA A 350 59.40 39.76 -23.95
C ALA A 350 59.71 40.48 -22.62
N CYS A 351 59.90 39.73 -21.52
CA CYS A 351 60.33 40.30 -20.24
C CYS A 351 61.74 40.89 -20.31
N ARG A 352 62.65 40.24 -21.05
CA ARG A 352 64.00 40.73 -21.25
C ARG A 352 64.00 42.04 -22.03
N ASP A 353 63.26 42.11 -23.13
CA ASP A 353 63.12 43.33 -23.94
C ASP A 353 62.52 44.48 -23.10
N HIS A 354 61.53 44.18 -22.27
CA HIS A 354 60.92 45.19 -21.39
C HIS A 354 61.90 45.70 -20.32
N MET A 355 62.70 44.80 -19.70
CA MET A 355 63.74 45.16 -18.74
C MET A 355 64.89 45.95 -19.38
N GLU A 356 65.35 45.57 -20.56
CA GLU A 356 66.37 46.32 -21.32
C GLU A 356 65.83 47.70 -21.69
N GLY A 357 64.56 47.81 -22.10
CA GLY A 357 63.88 49.09 -22.33
C GLY A 357 63.87 49.99 -21.08
N TYR A 358 63.60 49.45 -19.89
CA TYR A 358 63.73 50.20 -18.64
C TYR A 358 65.17 50.64 -18.36
N HIS A 359 66.14 49.78 -18.62
CA HIS A 359 67.56 50.07 -18.40
C HIS A 359 68.04 51.22 -19.30
N TYR A 360 67.70 51.20 -20.59
CA TYR A 360 68.02 52.29 -21.52
C TYR A 360 67.34 53.61 -21.12
N ARG A 361 66.08 53.56 -20.70
CA ARG A 361 65.36 54.76 -20.23
C ARG A 361 65.96 55.33 -18.95
N TYR A 362 66.40 54.45 -18.05
CA TYR A 362 67.10 54.85 -16.83
C TYR A 362 68.43 55.53 -17.17
N GLU A 363 69.25 54.93 -18.03
CA GLU A 363 70.54 55.49 -18.47
C GLU A 363 70.38 56.88 -19.11
N ILE A 364 69.42 57.07 -20.02
CA ILE A 364 69.12 58.37 -20.65
C ILE A 364 68.69 59.41 -19.60
N ASN A 365 67.82 59.05 -18.66
CA ASN A 365 67.36 59.96 -17.62
C ASN A 365 68.45 60.28 -16.58
N SER A 366 69.44 59.39 -16.44
CA SER A 366 70.58 59.56 -15.53
C SER A 366 71.81 60.22 -16.19
N ASP A 367 71.77 60.54 -17.49
CA ASP A 367 72.85 61.28 -18.17
C ASP A 367 72.85 62.75 -17.70
N PRO A 368 73.89 63.19 -16.96
CA PRO A 368 73.97 64.55 -16.43
C PRO A 368 74.02 65.65 -17.51
N ARG A 369 74.23 65.30 -18.79
CA ARG A 369 74.18 66.27 -19.90
C ARG A 369 72.76 66.70 -20.25
N LEU A 370 71.75 65.82 -20.09
CA LEU A 370 70.33 66.13 -20.33
C LEU A 370 69.70 66.92 -19.18
N ALA A 371 70.14 66.69 -17.94
CA ALA A 371 69.76 67.51 -16.78
C ALA A 371 70.23 68.98 -16.92
N ASN A 372 71.32 69.23 -17.65
CA ASN A 372 71.81 70.58 -17.94
C ASN A 372 71.18 71.23 -19.18
N LEU A 373 70.44 70.49 -20.01
CA LEU A 373 69.69 71.04 -21.15
C LEU A 373 68.34 71.63 -20.70
N SER A 374 67.72 71.09 -19.64
CA SER A 374 66.50 71.68 -19.06
C SER A 374 66.76 72.88 -18.15
N ILE A 375 68.02 73.11 -17.75
CA ILE A 375 68.40 74.27 -16.90
C ILE A 375 68.80 75.48 -17.77
N ASN A 376 69.08 75.29 -19.06
CA ASN A 376 69.52 76.34 -19.98
C ASN A 376 68.50 76.70 -21.07
N SER A 377 67.26 76.22 -21.00
CA SER A 377 66.19 76.54 -21.96
C SER A 377 65.09 77.47 -21.43
N ASP A 378 65.23 77.97 -20.20
CA ASP A 378 64.41 79.06 -19.64
C ASP A 378 65.34 80.17 -19.11
N VAL A 379 65.93 80.95 -20.02
CA VAL A 379 66.19 82.42 -19.95
C VAL A 379 66.52 82.92 -21.35
#